data_AF-A0A382VGP2-F1
#
_entry.id   AF-A0A382VGP2-F1
#
_cell.length_a   1.000
_cell.length_b   1.000
_cell.length_c   1.000
_cell.angle_alpha   90.00
_cell.angle_beta   90.00
_cell.angle_gamma   90.00
#
_symmetry.space_group_name_H-M   'P 1'
#
loop_
_entity.id
_entity.type
_entity.pdbx_description
1 polymer ?
#
loop_
_entity_poly.entity_id
_entity_poly.type
_entity_poly.pdbx_seq_one_letter_code
_entity_poly.pdbx_strand_id
1 'polypeptide(L)'
;MNKKLLIALGTVGVIVIAGVASAGIVAYNSCGYDAKTGNYLYDGNKVAAYGTMDSAMECALQGLLPTIVANRLGMWGDAETKEEAEQILLMDGIKKIENEKKK
;
A
#
# COMPACT_ATOMS: atom_id res chain seq x y z
N MET A 1 -57.76 2.45 10.46
CA MET A 1 -56.63 3.43 10.44
C MET A 1 -55.76 3.18 11.65
N ASN A 2 -54.48 2.83 11.46
CA ASN A 2 -53.44 3.02 12.46
C ASN A 2 -52.09 3.20 11.73
N LYS A 3 -51.66 4.45 11.66
CA LYS A 3 -50.34 4.89 11.18
C LYS A 3 -49.38 4.80 12.34
N LYS A 4 -48.29 4.01 12.24
CA LYS A 4 -46.99 4.32 12.85
C LYS A 4 -45.87 3.72 11.99
N LEU A 5 -45.49 4.48 10.97
CA LEU A 5 -44.19 4.39 10.32
C LEU A 5 -43.14 4.90 11.31
N LEU A 6 -42.19 4.07 11.70
CA LEU A 6 -40.90 4.53 12.22
C LEU A 6 -39.81 3.75 11.50
N ILE A 7 -39.35 4.35 10.41
CA ILE A 7 -38.14 4.00 9.69
C ILE A 7 -36.98 4.46 10.57
N ALA A 8 -36.28 3.52 11.19
CA ALA A 8 -34.97 3.77 11.78
C ALA A 8 -33.91 3.46 10.71
N LEU A 9 -33.44 4.51 10.04
CA LEU A 9 -32.22 4.52 9.23
C LEU A 9 -31.00 4.63 10.16
N GLY A 10 -29.98 3.83 9.91
CA GLY A 10 -28.68 3.87 10.58
C GLY A 10 -28.30 2.48 11.07
N THR A 11 -27.33 1.80 10.50
CA THR A 11 -25.95 2.26 10.35
C THR A 11 -25.29 1.71 9.09
N VAL A 12 -24.60 2.62 8.40
CA VAL A 12 -23.55 2.35 7.42
C VAL A 12 -22.45 1.53 8.11
N GLY A 13 -22.10 0.39 7.53
CA GLY A 13 -21.03 -0.44 8.08
C GLY A 13 -20.86 -1.79 7.39
N VAL A 14 -20.95 -1.85 6.06
CA VAL A 14 -20.42 -3.01 5.33
C VAL A 14 -19.00 -2.67 4.89
N ILE A 15 -18.04 -3.00 5.75
CA ILE A 15 -16.66 -3.23 5.29
C ILE A 15 -16.33 -4.66 5.73
N VAL A 16 -16.76 -5.60 4.90
CA VAL A 16 -16.09 -6.89 4.81
C VAL A 16 -15.55 -6.95 3.40
N ILE A 17 -14.37 -6.37 3.21
CA ILE A 17 -13.55 -6.70 2.04
C ILE A 17 -13.06 -8.11 2.33
N ALA A 18 -13.90 -9.09 2.00
CA ALA A 18 -13.56 -10.49 2.06
C ALA A 18 -12.25 -10.65 1.28
N GLY A 19 -11.23 -11.20 1.97
CA GLY A 19 -9.90 -11.42 1.43
C GLY A 19 -10.03 -12.05 0.05
N VAL A 20 -9.58 -11.30 -0.96
CA VAL A 20 -9.47 -11.84 -2.31
C VAL A 20 -8.36 -12.87 -2.22
N ALA A 21 -8.74 -14.14 -2.16
CA ALA A 21 -7.85 -15.27 -2.39
C ALA A 21 -7.45 -15.26 -3.87
N SER A 22 -6.73 -14.22 -4.30
CA SER A 22 -5.99 -14.26 -5.55
C SER A 22 -4.70 -15.00 -5.26
N ALA A 23 -4.76 -16.33 -5.37
CA ALA A 23 -3.60 -17.15 -5.69
C ALA A 23 -3.16 -16.84 -7.14
N GLY A 24 -2.82 -15.59 -7.40
CA GLY A 24 -1.97 -15.23 -8.51
C GLY A 24 -0.55 -15.38 -7.98
N ILE A 25 0.24 -16.27 -8.58
CA ILE A 25 1.69 -16.27 -8.37
C ILE A 25 2.15 -14.90 -8.86
N VAL A 26 2.26 -13.95 -7.95
CA VAL A 26 2.76 -12.61 -8.25
C VAL A 26 4.26 -12.82 -8.44
N ALA A 27 4.74 -12.59 -9.66
CA ALA A 27 6.17 -12.56 -9.93
C ALA A 27 6.80 -11.66 -8.87
N TYR A 28 7.68 -12.22 -8.03
CA TYR A 28 8.45 -11.47 -7.05
C TYR A 28 9.29 -10.45 -7.84
N ASN A 29 8.74 -9.26 -8.06
CA ASN A 29 9.55 -8.10 -8.40
C ASN A 29 10.48 -7.88 -7.21
N SER A 30 11.72 -7.44 -7.48
CA SER A 30 12.76 -7.24 -6.46
C SER A 30 12.33 -6.39 -5.26
N CYS A 31 11.23 -5.66 -5.37
CA CYS A 31 10.66 -4.79 -4.35
C CYS A 31 9.71 -5.52 -3.36
N GLY A 32 9.30 -6.77 -3.61
CA GLY A 32 8.43 -7.51 -2.69
C GLY A 32 7.00 -6.94 -2.52
N TYR A 33 6.69 -5.72 -2.96
CA TYR A 33 5.34 -5.17 -2.92
C TYR A 33 4.54 -5.51 -4.18
N ASP A 34 3.28 -5.89 -3.97
CA ASP A 34 2.31 -6.02 -5.05
C ASP A 34 1.79 -4.64 -5.49
N ALA A 35 1.94 -4.31 -6.78
CA ALA A 35 1.61 -3.00 -7.31
C ALA A 35 0.10 -2.66 -7.27
N LYS A 36 -0.78 -3.68 -7.20
CA LYS A 36 -2.24 -3.50 -7.26
C LYS A 36 -2.86 -3.34 -5.87
N THR A 37 -2.37 -4.11 -4.91
CA THR A 37 -2.92 -4.18 -3.54
C THR A 37 -2.09 -3.39 -2.54
N GLY A 38 -0.81 -3.16 -2.84
CA GLY A 38 0.15 -2.57 -1.90
C GLY A 38 0.57 -3.53 -0.79
N ASN A 39 0.22 -4.82 -0.89
CA ASN A 39 0.61 -5.82 0.07
C ASN A 39 2.09 -6.18 -0.07
N TYR A 40 2.74 -6.47 1.05
CA TYR A 40 4.12 -6.92 1.09
C TYR A 40 4.20 -8.44 1.01
N LEU A 41 4.90 -8.94 0.00
CA LEU A 41 5.11 -10.36 -0.28
C LEU A 41 6.48 -10.78 0.26
N TYR A 42 6.52 -11.75 1.16
CA TYR A 42 7.75 -12.25 1.79
C TYR A 42 7.75 -13.77 1.88
N ASP A 43 8.92 -14.38 2.07
CA ASP A 43 9.10 -15.84 2.24
C ASP A 43 8.34 -16.72 1.23
N GLY A 44 8.46 -16.42 -0.06
CA GLY A 44 8.00 -17.31 -1.14
C GLY A 44 6.51 -17.62 -1.21
N ASN A 45 5.62 -16.85 -0.53
CA ASN A 45 4.15 -16.73 -0.73
C ASN A 45 3.41 -16.11 0.47
N LYS A 46 4.10 -15.60 1.51
CA LYS A 46 3.42 -14.92 2.62
C LYS A 46 3.09 -13.49 2.23
N VAL A 47 1.91 -13.04 2.65
CA VAL A 47 1.38 -11.71 2.34
C VAL A 47 1.14 -10.97 3.64
N ALA A 48 1.79 -9.83 3.82
CA ALA A 48 1.51 -8.88 4.89
C ALA A 48 0.78 -7.66 4.31
N ALA A 49 -0.14 -7.09 5.10
CA ALA A 49 -0.87 -5.88 4.72
C ALA A 49 0.05 -4.64 4.61
N TYR A 50 1.18 -4.68 5.33
CA TYR A 50 2.20 -3.63 5.36
C TYR A 50 3.58 -4.30 5.38
N GLY A 51 4.57 -3.70 4.73
CA GLY A 51 5.97 -4.07 4.89
C GLY A 51 6.67 -3.18 5.91
N THR A 52 8.00 -3.26 5.96
CA THR A 52 8.84 -2.41 6.81
C THR A 52 9.28 -1.15 6.07
N MET A 53 9.71 -0.13 6.82
CA MET A 53 10.26 1.09 6.22
C MET A 53 11.52 0.80 5.39
N ASP A 54 12.37 -0.12 5.84
CA ASP A 54 13.54 -0.60 5.09
C ASP A 54 13.15 -1.18 3.73
N SER A 55 12.14 -2.06 3.69
CA SER A 55 11.67 -2.64 2.43
C SER A 55 11.12 -1.59 1.47
N ALA A 56 10.44 -0.56 1.99
CA ALA A 56 9.95 0.56 1.19
C ALA A 56 11.11 1.40 0.64
N MET A 57 12.18 1.58 1.42
CA MET A 57 13.40 2.26 1.00
C MET A 57 14.12 1.49 -0.11
N GLU A 58 14.27 0.17 0.01
CA GLU A 58 14.88 -0.68 -1.02
C GLU A 58 14.13 -0.58 -2.36
N CYS A 59 12.80 -0.57 -2.31
CA CYS A 59 11.95 -0.33 -3.47
C CYS A 59 12.13 1.05 -4.08
N ALA A 60 12.18 2.08 -3.24
CA ALA A 60 12.36 3.45 -3.66
C ALA A 60 13.70 3.66 -4.37
N LEU A 61 14.76 3.02 -3.88
CA LEU A 61 16.09 3.04 -4.53
C LEU A 61 16.06 2.50 -5.97
N GLN A 62 15.11 1.61 -6.26
CA GLN A 62 14.91 1.04 -7.59
C GLN A 62 13.86 1.81 -8.42
N GLY A 63 13.15 2.77 -7.83
CA GLY A 63 12.02 3.45 -8.46
C GLY A 63 10.80 2.54 -8.66
N LEU A 64 10.65 1.50 -7.84
CA LEU A 64 9.61 0.48 -7.96
C LEU A 64 8.54 0.58 -6.86
N LEU A 65 8.60 1.60 -6.00
CA LEU A 65 7.65 1.72 -4.88
C LEU A 65 6.23 1.96 -5.43
N PRO A 66 5.23 1.11 -5.11
CA PRO A 66 3.87 1.34 -5.57
C PRO A 66 3.26 2.60 -4.93
N THR A 67 2.46 3.35 -5.69
CA THR A 67 1.81 4.58 -5.19
C THR A 67 0.91 4.32 -3.97
N ILE A 68 0.31 3.12 -3.87
CA ILE A 68 -0.52 2.73 -2.72
C ILE A 68 0.32 2.63 -1.44
N VAL A 69 1.55 2.13 -1.54
CA VAL A 69 2.50 2.02 -0.43
C VAL A 69 3.02 3.40 -0.08
N ALA A 70 3.41 4.18 -1.09
CA ALA A 70 3.83 5.57 -0.95
C ALA A 70 2.82 6.42 -0.17
N ASN A 71 1.52 6.29 -0.49
CA ASN A 71 0.46 7.05 0.17
C ASN A 71 0.24 6.68 1.65
N ARG A 72 0.73 5.52 2.09
CA ARG A 72 0.57 5.03 3.48
C ARG A 72 1.86 5.17 4.30
N LEU A 73 3.00 5.32 3.62
CA LEU A 73 4.31 5.45 4.26
C LEU A 73 4.33 6.67 5.18
N GLY A 74 4.78 6.49 6.42
CA GLY A 74 4.84 7.57 7.42
C GLY A 74 3.49 8.08 7.96
N MET A 75 2.34 7.63 7.43
CA MET A 75 1.01 8.16 7.82
C MET A 75 0.71 7.97 9.32
N TRP A 76 1.16 6.84 9.88
CA TRP A 76 0.93 6.46 11.27
C TRP A 76 2.18 6.63 12.15
N GLY A 77 3.27 7.18 11.60
CA GLY A 77 4.52 7.41 12.31
C GLY A 77 4.56 8.75 13.05
N ASP A 78 5.59 8.91 13.89
CA ASP A 78 5.94 10.18 14.51
C ASP A 78 6.54 11.17 13.49
N ALA A 79 6.97 12.35 13.96
CA ALA A 79 7.52 13.38 13.09
C ALA A 79 8.78 12.92 12.35
N GLU A 80 9.65 12.16 13.01
CA GLU A 80 10.88 11.60 12.44
C GLU A 80 10.56 10.57 11.35
N THR A 81 9.64 9.65 11.64
CA THR A 81 9.19 8.64 10.67
C THR A 81 8.55 9.27 9.42
N LYS A 82 7.85 10.41 9.59
CA LYS A 82 7.28 11.15 8.46
C LYS A 82 8.36 11.79 7.59
N GLU A 83 9.38 12.37 8.20
CA GLU A 83 10.51 12.95 7.48
C GLU A 83 11.26 11.87 6.69
N GLU A 84 11.53 10.73 7.30
CA GLU A 84 12.15 9.59 6.61
C GLU A 84 11.28 9.07 5.46
N ALA A 85 9.97 8.95 5.68
CA ALA A 85 9.03 8.56 4.63
C ALA A 85 9.06 9.55 3.45
N GLU A 86 9.07 10.86 3.71
CA GLU A 86 9.16 11.88 2.66
C GLU A 86 10.46 11.76 1.85
N GLN A 87 11.59 11.50 2.51
CA GLN A 87 12.86 11.27 1.82
C GLN A 87 12.80 10.04 0.91
N ILE A 88 12.21 8.94 1.38
CA ILE A 88 12.01 7.72 0.59
C ILE A 88 11.14 8.01 -0.65
N LEU A 89 10.06 8.77 -0.49
CA LEU A 89 9.17 9.16 -1.59
C LEU A 89 9.87 10.01 -2.65
N LEU A 90 10.67 10.97 -2.22
CA LEU A 90 11.45 11.83 -3.11
C LEU A 90 12.46 11.02 -3.91
N MET A 91 13.17 10.10 -3.24
CA MET A 91 14.15 9.24 -3.89
C MET A 91 13.52 8.30 -4.93
N ASP A 92 12.38 7.70 -4.60
CA ASP A 92 11.59 6.89 -5.53
C ASP A 92 11.18 7.69 -6.77
N GLY A 93 10.67 8.91 -6.58
CA GLY A 93 10.29 9.80 -7.67
C GLY A 93 11.45 10.13 -8.61
N ILE A 94 12.63 10.45 -8.05
CA ILE A 94 13.85 10.71 -8.83
C ILE A 94 14.24 9.47 -9.62
N LYS A 95 14.26 8.28 -8.99
CA LYS A 95 14.64 7.03 -9.63
C LYS A 95 13.68 6.62 -10.74
N LYS A 96 12.37 6.84 -10.56
CA LYS A 96 11.36 6.64 -11.61
C LYS A 96 11.65 7.50 -12.83
N ILE A 97 11.92 8.79 -12.63
CA ILE A 97 12.28 9.71 -13.71
C ILE A 97 13.59 9.29 -14.39
N GLU A 98 14.61 8.86 -13.64
CA GLU A 98 15.86 8.34 -14.20
C GLU A 98 15.62 7.09 -15.07
N ASN A 99 14.77 6.17 -14.60
CA ASN A 99 14.44 4.95 -15.33
C ASN A 99 13.63 5.25 -16.59
N GLU A 100 12.73 6.23 -16.55
CA GLU A 100 12.00 6.71 -17.73
C GLU A 100 12.94 7.35 -18.76
N LYS A 101 13.93 8.12 -18.32
CA LYS A 101 14.93 8.75 -19.20
C LYS A 101 15.90 7.76 -19.85
N LYS A 102 16.13 6.61 -19.22
CA LYS A 102 17.00 5.54 -19.75
C LYS A 102 16.29 4.61 -20.74
N LYS A 103 14.97 4.73 -20.86
CA LYS A 103 14.12 3.90 -21.72
C LYS A 103 13.94 4.52 -23.10
#